data_AF-F4MVC0-F1
#
_entry.id   AF-F4MVC0-F1
#
_cell.length_a   1.000
_cell.length_b   1.000
_cell.length_c   1.000
_cell.angle_alpha   90.00
_cell.angle_beta   90.00
_cell.angle_gamma   90.00
#
_symmetry.space_group_name_H-M   'P 1'
#
loop_
_entity.id
_entity.type
_entity.pdbx_description
1 polymer ?
#
loop_
_entity_poly.entity_id
_entity_poly.type
_entity_poly.pdbx_seq_one_letter_code
_entity_poly.pdbx_strand_id
1 'polypeptide(L)' 'MDLTKPIITSCGSGVTAAVVALGLAAVNAPSVALYDGSWAEWGASDSLPIDSAKLS' A
#
# COMPACT_ATOMS: atom_id res chain seq x y z
N MET A 1 1.67 0.15 15.76
CA MET A 1 1.59 1.16 14.68
C MET A 1 1.54 2.54 15.31
N ASP A 2 2.23 3.50 14.72
CA ASP A 2 2.21 4.90 15.12
C ASP A 2 1.43 5.69 14.05
N LEU A 3 0.23 6.14 14.39
CA LEU A 3 -0.66 6.84 13.45
C LEU A 3 -0.22 8.27 13.16
N THR A 4 0.76 8.81 13.90
CA THR A 4 1.26 10.17 13.69
C THR A 4 2.23 10.27 12.50
N LYS A 5 2.70 9.13 11.99
CA LYS A 5 3.57 9.06 10.82
C LYS A 5 2.75 8.97 9.53
N PRO A 6 3.26 9.45 8.39
CA PRO A 6 2.63 9.23 7.10
C PRO A 6 2.45 7.73 6.81
N ILE A 7 1.24 7.34 6.40
CA ILE A 7 0.90 5.97 6.03
C ILE A 7 0.54 5.92 4.55
N ILE A 8 1.18 5.03 3.79
CA ILE A 8 0.79 4.69 2.43
C ILE A 8 0.28 3.25 2.44
N THR A 9 -0.96 3.04 2.01
CA THR A 9 -1.55 1.71 1.89
C THR A 9 -1.34 1.16 0.47
N SER A 10 -1.11 -0.15 0.35
CA SER A 10 -0.93 -0.84 -0.94
C SER A 10 -1.38 -2.31 -0.81
N CYS A 11 -1.75 -2.94 -1.92
CA CYS A 11 -2.07 -4.37 -2.00
C CYS A 11 -1.77 -4.92 -3.41
N GLY A 12 -2.50 -5.93 -3.87
CA GLY A 12 -2.38 -6.44 -5.24
C GLY A 12 -2.88 -5.45 -6.29
N SER A 13 -4.12 -4.98 -6.13
CA SER A 13 -4.86 -4.18 -7.14
C SER A 13 -5.37 -2.83 -6.63
N GLY A 14 -4.98 -2.42 -5.43
CA GLY A 14 -5.48 -1.20 -4.77
C GLY A 14 -6.80 -1.37 -3.98
N VAL A 15 -7.62 -2.40 -4.26
CA VAL A 15 -8.96 -2.53 -3.65
C VAL A 15 -8.91 -2.72 -2.14
N THR A 16 -8.13 -3.68 -1.63
CA THR A 16 -8.01 -3.91 -0.18
C THR A 16 -7.33 -2.73 0.52
N ALA A 17 -6.36 -2.10 -0.15
CA ALA A 17 -5.68 -0.93 0.37
C ALA A 17 -6.63 0.25 0.56
N ALA A 18 -7.59 0.47 -0.35
CA ALA A 18 -8.63 1.48 -0.22
C ALA A 18 -9.50 1.28 1.03
N VAL A 19 -9.84 0.04 1.36
CA VAL A 19 -10.60 -0.28 2.59
C VAL A 19 -9.79 0.06 3.84
N VAL A 20 -8.48 -0.22 3.84
CA VAL A 20 -7.59 0.14 4.96
C VAL A 20 -7.46 1.66 5.08
N ALA A 21 -7.30 2.38 3.97
CA ALA A 21 -7.25 3.83 3.95
C ALA A 21 -8.53 4.46 4.52
N LEU A 22 -9.70 3.91 4.19
CA LEU A 22 -10.98 4.32 4.76
C LEU A 22 -11.03 4.09 6.28
N GLY A 23 -10.55 2.94 6.76
CA GLY A 23 -10.47 2.66 8.21
C GLY A 23 -9.57 3.65 8.95
N LEU A 24 -8.43 4.03 8.35
CA LEU A 24 -7.53 5.04 8.91
C LEU A 24 -8.17 6.44 8.93
N ALA A 25 -8.90 6.80 7.87
CA ALA A 25 -9.67 8.03 7.83
C ALA A 25 -10.77 8.07 8.91
N ALA A 26 -11.46 6.95 9.14
CA ALA A 26 -12.51 6.83 10.15
C ALA A 26 -12.00 7.06 11.59
N VAL A 27 -10.71 6.81 11.85
CA VAL A 27 -10.06 7.08 13.14
C VAL A 27 -9.26 8.39 13.16
N ASN A 28 -9.46 9.27 12.17
CA ASN A 28 -8.77 10.55 12.03
C ASN A 28 -7.24 10.44 11.99
N ALA A 29 -6.70 9.41 11.34
CA ALA A 29 -5.27 9.35 11.08
C ALA A 29 -4.84 10.57 10.23
N PRO A 30 -3.88 11.38 10.69
CA PRO A 30 -3.62 12.71 10.14
C PRO A 30 -2.97 12.72 8.75
N SER A 31 -2.33 11.62 8.33
CA SER A 31 -1.60 11.55 7.05
C SER A 31 -1.70 10.16 6.45
N VAL A 32 -2.64 9.98 5.52
CA VAL A 32 -2.92 8.72 4.85
C VAL A 32 -2.97 8.94 3.35
N ALA A 33 -2.25 8.09 2.61
CA ALA A 33 -2.33 7.98 1.16
C ALA A 33 -2.58 6.53 0.75
N LEU A 34 -3.14 6.36 -0.44
CA LEU A 34 -3.34 5.06 -1.09
C LEU A 34 -2.44 5.03 -2.32
N TYR A 35 -1.63 3.99 -2.45
CA TYR A 35 -1.01 3.66 -3.72
C TYR A 35 -1.97 2.79 -4.53
N ASP A 36 -2.74 3.44 -5.41
CA ASP A 36 -3.82 2.83 -6.19
C ASP A 36 -3.29 1.85 -7.27
N GLY A 37 -2.15 2.18 -7.90
CA GLY A 37 -1.43 1.29 -8.80
C GLY A 37 -0.99 -0.01 -8.13
N SER A 38 -0.61 0.05 -6.85
CA SER A 38 -0.34 -1.12 -6.02
C SER A 38 0.67 -2.08 -6.68
N TRP A 39 0.63 -3.38 -6.38
CA TRP A 39 1.49 -4.35 -7.07
C TRP A 39 1.22 -4.45 -8.57
N ALA A 40 -0.02 -4.23 -9.02
CA ALA A 40 -0.38 -4.29 -10.43
C ALA A 40 0.41 -3.29 -11.28
N GLU A 41 0.68 -2.09 -10.76
CA GLU A 41 1.56 -1.11 -11.42
C GLU A 41 3.04 -1.42 -11.16
N TRP A 42 3.46 -1.64 -9.91
CA TRP A 42 4.87 -1.87 -9.57
C TRP A 42 5.45 -3.09 -10.28
N GLY A 43 4.72 -4.21 -10.24
CA GLY A 43 5.12 -5.48 -10.84
C GLY A 43 5.01 -5.52 -12.37
N ALA A 44 4.41 -4.50 -13.00
CA ALA A 44 4.37 -4.36 -14.46
C ALA A 44 5.63 -3.69 -15.03
N SER A 45 6.50 -3.15 -14.17
CA SER A 45 7.74 -2.48 -14.59
C SER A 45 8.96 -3.37 -14.38
N ASP A 46 9.63 -3.71 -15.49
CA ASP A 46 10.89 -4.47 -15.47
C ASP A 46 12.06 -3.67 -14.86
N SER A 47 11.93 -2.35 -14.69
CA SER A 47 12.98 -1.50 -14.14
C SER A 47 12.91 -1.34 -12.62
N LEU A 48 11.84 -1.81 -11.97
CA LEU A 48 11.66 -1.67 -10.53
C LEU A 48 12.19 -2.91 -9.80
N PRO A 49 12.80 -2.74 -8.61
CA PRO A 49 13.30 -3.86 -7.85
C PRO A 49 12.14 -4.72 -7.32
N ILE A 50 12.31 -6.03 -7.42
CA ILE A 50 11.38 -7.04 -6.89
C ILE A 50 12.20 -8.04 -6.08
N ASP A 51 11.86 -8.19 -4.81
CA ASP A 51 12.38 -9.29 -4.01
C ASP A 51 11.49 -10.52 -4.22
N SER A 52 12.08 -11.59 -4.77
CA SER A 52 11.41 -12.87 -4.91
C SER A 52 12.02 -13.82 -3.89
N ALA A 53 11.43 -13.82 -2.69
CA ALA A 53 11.77 -14.84 -1.69
C ALA A 53 11.45 -16.22 -2.30
N LYS A 54 12.49 -16.93 -2.75
CA LYS A 54 12.40 -18.37 -2.95
C LYS A 54 12.22 -18.96 -1.56
N LEU A 55 11.02 -19.43 -1.26
CA LEU A 55 10.79 -20.34 -0.14
C LEU A 55 11.68 -21.57 -0.38
N SER A 56 12.79 -21.64 0.36
CA SER A 56 13.63 -22.83 0.50
C SER A 56 13.02 -23.81 1.48
#